data_AF-A0A7U6GJF6-F1
#
_entry.id   AF-A0A7U6GJF6-F1
#
_cell.length_a   1.000
_cell.length_b   1.000
_cell.length_c   1.000
_cell.angle_alpha   90.00
_cell.angle_beta   90.00
_cell.angle_gamma   90.00
#
_symmetry.space_group_name_H-M   'P 1'
#
loop_
_entity.id
_entity.type
_entity.pdbx_description
1 polymer ?
#
loop_
_entity_poly.entity_id
_entity_poly.type
_entity_poly.pdbx_seq_one_letter_code
_entity_poly.pdbx_strand_id
1 'polypeptide(L)'
;MQEKKKALIGKLRDAKKAHRRWVSNAQILMQGVPVKNDQLPLNETECGFGNWYYGEGQALRGYPVFRDIEAPHTALHTTYLQIFDLLFRERKVSLFNRMLGRKAEPSPAELESARRLFTVLNTESHKIMDLLEELEDLIISMDDDRFNDLF
;
A
#
# COMPACT_ATOMS: atom_id res chain seq x y z
N MET A 1 11.80 6.13 -29.38
CA MET A 1 12.30 5.36 -28.22
C MET A 1 12.22 6.14 -26.93
N GLN A 2 12.85 7.32 -26.87
CA GLN A 2 12.81 8.21 -25.71
C GLN A 2 11.39 8.50 -25.17
N GLU A 3 10.40 8.71 -26.04
CA GLU A 3 9.01 8.94 -25.59
C GLU A 3 8.35 7.73 -24.91
N LYS A 4 8.61 6.50 -25.39
CA LYS A 4 8.09 5.27 -24.75
C LYS A 4 8.72 5.06 -23.38
N LYS A 5 10.04 5.28 -23.28
CA LYS A 5 10.80 5.20 -22.02
C LYS A 5 10.32 6.23 -21.01
N LYS A 6 10.14 7.48 -21.45
CA LYS A 6 9.57 8.55 -20.63
C LYS A 6 8.15 8.23 -20.16
N ALA A 7 7.31 7.65 -21.03
CA ALA A 7 5.96 7.22 -20.66
C ALA A 7 6.00 6.13 -19.58
N LEU A 8 6.85 5.11 -19.71
CA LEU A 8 7.02 4.05 -18.71
C LEU A 8 7.48 4.60 -17.36
N ILE A 9 8.48 5.49 -17.34
CA ILE A 9 8.93 6.18 -16.13
C ILE A 9 7.78 7.02 -15.52
N GLY A 10 6.98 7.68 -16.35
CA GLY A 10 5.79 8.41 -15.93
C GLY A 10 4.81 7.52 -15.18
N LYS A 11 4.49 6.34 -15.73
CA LYS A 11 3.61 5.36 -15.09
C LYS A 11 4.15 4.85 -13.75
N LEU A 12 5.44 4.51 -13.70
CA LEU A 12 6.11 4.12 -12.46
C LEU A 12 6.01 5.21 -11.38
N ARG A 13 6.22 6.47 -11.75
CA ARG A 13 6.10 7.61 -10.82
C ARG A 13 4.67 7.81 -10.34
N ASP A 14 3.68 7.57 -11.19
CA ASP A 14 2.27 7.64 -10.80
C ASP A 14 1.90 6.50 -9.85
N ALA A 15 2.44 5.30 -10.05
CA ALA A 15 2.33 4.19 -9.10
C ALA A 15 2.95 4.53 -7.73
N LYS A 16 4.15 5.14 -7.70
CA LYS A 16 4.79 5.65 -6.47
C LYS A 16 3.92 6.67 -5.74
N LYS A 17 3.28 7.59 -6.47
CA LYS A 17 2.34 8.56 -5.88
C LYS A 17 1.08 7.86 -5.33
N ALA A 18 0.53 6.90 -6.07
CA ALA A 18 -0.65 6.14 -5.64
C ALA A 18 -0.38 5.37 -4.35
N HIS A 19 0.78 4.71 -4.25
CA HIS A 19 1.22 4.01 -3.03
C HIS A 19 1.33 4.96 -1.84
N ARG A 20 2.07 6.07 -1.98
CA ARG A 20 2.21 7.08 -0.90
C ARG A 20 0.86 7.64 -0.45
N ARG A 21 -0.05 7.86 -1.38
CA ARG A 21 -1.41 8.33 -1.07
C ARG A 21 -2.19 7.27 -0.29
N TRP A 22 -2.10 6.00 -0.69
CA TRP A 22 -2.73 4.89 0.02
C TRP A 22 -2.21 4.80 1.46
N VAL A 23 -0.88 4.83 1.65
CA VAL A 23 -0.25 4.79 2.97
C VAL A 23 -0.70 5.98 3.80
N SER A 24 -0.62 7.21 3.29
CA SER A 24 -1.06 8.42 3.99
C SER A 24 -2.51 8.34 4.45
N ASN A 25 -3.41 7.88 3.59
CA ASN A 25 -4.82 7.66 3.94
C ASN A 25 -4.98 6.61 5.04
N ALA A 26 -4.19 5.52 5.01
CA ALA A 26 -4.21 4.51 6.06
C ALA A 26 -3.79 5.11 7.42
N GLN A 27 -2.79 6.00 7.43
CA GLN A 27 -2.36 6.70 8.65
C GLN A 27 -3.47 7.62 9.20
N ILE A 28 -4.15 8.37 8.32
CA ILE A 28 -5.24 9.28 8.70
C ILE A 28 -6.42 8.50 9.29
N LEU A 29 -6.82 7.39 8.64
CA LEU A 29 -7.90 6.53 9.11
C LEU A 29 -7.62 5.99 10.52
N MET A 30 -6.36 5.59 10.78
CA MET A 30 -5.94 5.07 12.09
C MET A 30 -5.93 6.12 13.20
N GLN A 31 -5.88 7.41 12.86
CA GLN A 31 -5.99 8.51 13.82
C GLN A 31 -7.44 8.84 14.17
N GLY A 32 -8.41 8.06 13.68
CA GLY A 32 -9.84 8.28 13.92
C GLY A 32 -10.41 9.44 13.11
N VAL A 33 -9.66 9.97 12.14
CA VAL A 33 -10.13 11.00 11.23
C VAL A 33 -10.94 10.33 10.11
N PRO A 34 -12.23 10.68 9.93
CA PRO A 34 -13.04 10.11 8.86
C PRO A 34 -12.47 10.54 7.50
N VAL A 35 -11.95 9.57 6.75
CA VAL A 35 -11.50 9.77 5.37
C VAL A 35 -12.71 9.66 4.44
N LYS A 36 -12.98 10.68 3.62
CA LYS A 36 -14.01 10.60 2.56
C LYS A 36 -13.47 9.81 1.36
N ASN A 37 -14.39 9.13 0.67
CA ASN A 37 -14.21 8.11 -0.38
C ASN A 37 -13.88 6.73 0.19
N ASP A 38 -14.94 5.99 0.49
CA ASP A 38 -15.11 4.61 0.03
C ASP A 38 -13.87 3.75 0.28
N GLN A 39 -13.71 3.35 1.56
CA GLN A 39 -12.80 2.33 2.12
C GLN A 39 -11.53 2.04 1.30
N LEU A 40 -10.37 2.41 1.85
CA LEU A 40 -9.07 1.95 1.37
C LEU A 40 -9.15 0.45 1.00
N PRO A 41 -8.86 0.08 -0.26
CA PRO A 41 -9.02 -1.30 -0.70
C PRO A 41 -8.28 -2.25 0.23
N LEU A 42 -9.01 -3.19 0.79
CA LEU A 42 -8.46 -4.21 1.67
C LEU A 42 -7.60 -5.20 0.88
N ASN A 43 -8.04 -5.49 -0.35
CA ASN A 43 -7.30 -6.29 -1.30
C ASN A 43 -6.17 -5.47 -1.93
N GLU A 44 -4.96 -6.00 -1.87
CA GLU A 44 -3.76 -5.39 -2.44
C GLU A 44 -3.85 -5.19 -3.95
N THR A 45 -4.56 -6.07 -4.67
CA THR A 45 -4.67 -5.97 -6.14
C THR A 45 -5.60 -4.85 -6.59
N GLU A 46 -6.46 -4.36 -5.68
CA GLU A 46 -7.47 -3.35 -5.97
C GLU A 46 -7.01 -1.93 -5.63
N CYS A 47 -5.87 -1.79 -4.93
CA CYS A 47 -5.30 -0.48 -4.64
C CYS A 47 -4.71 0.15 -5.92
N GLY A 48 -4.58 1.48 -5.97
CA GLY A 48 -4.07 2.16 -7.17
C GLY A 48 -2.66 1.69 -7.58
N PHE A 49 -1.84 1.34 -6.59
CA PHE A 49 -0.52 0.74 -6.82
C PHE A 49 -0.61 -0.71 -7.31
N GLY A 50 -1.45 -1.54 -6.68
CA GLY A 50 -1.66 -2.94 -7.08
C GLY A 50 -2.21 -3.08 -8.49
N ASN A 51 -3.17 -2.24 -8.89
CA ASN A 51 -3.67 -2.20 -10.27
C ASN A 51 -2.54 -1.94 -11.30
N TRP A 52 -1.55 -1.11 -10.94
CA TRP A 52 -0.36 -0.93 -11.77
C TRP A 52 0.53 -2.18 -11.72
N TYR A 53 0.85 -2.68 -10.53
CA TYR A 53 1.76 -3.81 -10.32
C TYR A 53 1.31 -5.08 -11.06
N TYR A 54 0.04 -5.45 -10.90
CA TYR A 54 -0.56 -6.63 -11.53
C TYR A 54 -1.08 -6.35 -12.95
N GLY A 55 -1.04 -5.09 -13.40
CA GLY A 55 -1.48 -4.64 -14.72
C GLY A 55 -0.31 -4.18 -15.59
N GLU A 56 -0.27 -2.89 -15.91
CA GLU A 56 0.72 -2.32 -16.86
C GLU A 56 2.18 -2.49 -16.41
N GLY A 57 2.44 -2.61 -15.11
CA GLY A 57 3.76 -2.87 -14.55
C GLY A 57 4.34 -4.23 -14.92
N GLN A 58 3.52 -5.20 -15.34
CA GLN A 58 3.96 -6.56 -15.69
C GLN A 58 4.93 -6.61 -16.88
N ALA A 59 5.05 -5.54 -17.67
CA ALA A 59 6.13 -5.38 -18.65
C ALA A 59 7.54 -5.48 -18.01
N LEU A 60 7.66 -5.22 -16.70
CA LEU A 60 8.92 -5.23 -15.95
C LEU A 60 9.19 -6.53 -15.18
N ARG A 61 8.31 -7.54 -15.28
CA ARG A 61 8.38 -8.81 -14.52
C ARG A 61 9.67 -9.62 -14.71
N GLY A 62 10.39 -9.36 -15.81
CA GLY A 62 11.69 -9.98 -16.08
C GLY A 62 12.77 -9.58 -15.08
N TYR A 63 12.64 -8.40 -14.45
CA TYR A 63 13.63 -7.87 -13.53
C TYR A 63 13.40 -8.33 -12.09
N PRO A 64 14.43 -8.85 -11.40
CA PRO A 64 14.34 -9.24 -9.98
C PRO A 64 13.79 -8.12 -9.10
N VAL A 65 14.31 -6.89 -9.24
CA VAL A 65 13.85 -5.72 -8.47
C VAL A 65 12.34 -5.47 -8.57
N PHE A 66 11.70 -5.79 -9.71
CA PHE A 66 10.25 -5.69 -9.84
C PHE A 66 9.52 -6.80 -9.08
N ARG A 67 10.03 -8.04 -9.14
CA ARG A 67 9.43 -9.18 -8.44
C ARG A 67 9.56 -9.04 -6.92
N ASP A 68 10.67 -8.48 -6.45
CA ASP A 68 10.94 -8.29 -5.04
C ASP A 68 9.98 -7.30 -4.36
N ILE A 69 9.18 -6.56 -5.13
CA ILE A 69 8.14 -5.64 -4.62
C ILE A 69 6.91 -6.37 -4.09
N GLU A 70 6.58 -7.57 -4.60
CA GLU A 70 5.36 -8.29 -4.23
C GLU A 70 5.31 -8.60 -2.73
N ALA A 71 6.39 -9.17 -2.20
CA ALA A 71 6.46 -9.57 -0.80
C ALA A 71 6.21 -8.41 0.21
N PRO A 72 6.90 -7.25 0.14
CA PRO A 72 6.61 -6.14 1.03
C PRO A 72 5.23 -5.51 0.76
N HIS A 73 4.72 -5.55 -0.48
CA HIS A 73 3.36 -5.10 -0.78
C HIS A 73 2.30 -5.96 -0.11
N THR A 74 2.41 -7.28 -0.20
CA THR A 74 1.52 -8.22 0.50
C THR A 74 1.64 -8.12 2.01
N ALA A 75 2.87 -7.98 2.53
CA ALA A 75 3.09 -7.79 3.97
C ALA A 75 2.45 -6.49 4.49
N LEU A 76 2.53 -5.41 3.72
CA LEU A 76 1.91 -4.12 4.04
C LEU A 76 0.38 -4.24 4.12
N HIS A 77 -0.27 -4.87 3.14
CA HIS A 77 -1.72 -5.07 3.15
C HIS A 77 -2.18 -6.03 4.25
N THR A 78 -1.41 -7.11 4.49
CA THR A 78 -1.67 -8.03 5.61
C THR A 78 -1.60 -7.30 6.95
N THR A 79 -0.59 -6.45 7.15
CA THR A 79 -0.43 -5.65 8.37
C THR A 79 -1.58 -4.65 8.53
N TYR A 80 -2.00 -4.01 7.43
CA TYR A 80 -3.14 -3.10 7.43
C TYR A 80 -4.44 -3.80 7.85
N LEU A 81 -4.71 -5.01 7.36
CA LEU A 81 -5.88 -5.81 7.75
C LEU A 81 -5.90 -6.11 9.26
N GLN A 82 -4.75 -6.44 9.84
CA GLN A 82 -4.64 -6.67 11.28
C GLN A 82 -4.95 -5.40 12.09
N ILE A 83 -4.46 -4.24 11.63
CA ILE A 83 -4.78 -2.96 12.27
C ILE A 83 -6.28 -2.65 12.12
N PHE A 84 -6.83 -2.87 10.92
CA PHE A 84 -8.24 -2.64 10.63
C PHE A 84 -9.13 -3.47 11.55
N ASP A 85 -8.85 -4.77 11.72
CA ASP A 85 -9.59 -5.63 12.65
C ASP A 85 -9.51 -5.11 14.09
N LEU A 86 -8.30 -4.79 14.59
CA LEU A 86 -8.14 -4.27 15.95
C LEU A 86 -8.97 -3.00 16.21
N LEU A 87 -9.00 -2.09 15.23
CA LEU A 87 -9.66 -0.80 15.39
C LEU A 87 -11.17 -0.86 15.13
N PHE A 88 -11.62 -1.65 14.15
CA PHE A 88 -12.98 -1.58 13.62
C PHE A 88 -13.83 -2.85 13.82
N ARG A 89 -13.28 -3.93 14.40
CA ARG A 89 -14.08 -5.14 14.71
C ARG A 89 -15.33 -4.82 15.52
N GLU A 90 -16.42 -5.54 15.22
CA GLU A 90 -17.64 -5.47 16.01
C GLU A 90 -17.41 -6.04 17.41
N ARG A 91 -17.42 -5.16 18.41
CA ARG A 91 -17.24 -5.53 19.82
C ARG A 91 -18.60 -5.74 20.49
N LYS A 92 -18.75 -6.86 21.21
CA LYS A 92 -19.92 -7.13 22.05
C LYS A 92 -19.95 -6.14 23.22
N VAL A 93 -20.77 -5.10 23.10
CA VAL A 93 -21.08 -4.18 24.21
C VAL A 93 -22.04 -4.84 25.19
N SER A 94 -21.80 -4.64 26.49
CA SER A 94 -22.76 -4.99 27.55
C SER A 94 -24.13 -4.36 27.26
N LEU A 95 -25.21 -5.06 27.59
CA LEU A 95 -26.59 -4.65 27.31
C LEU A 95 -26.90 -3.25 27.88
N PHE A 96 -26.32 -2.90 29.01
CA PHE A 96 -26.46 -1.57 29.61
C PHE A 96 -25.86 -0.46 28.75
N ASN A 97 -24.72 -0.71 28.08
CA ASN A 97 -24.08 0.24 27.17
C ASN A 97 -24.82 0.37 25.83
N ARG A 98 -25.47 -0.70 25.36
CA ARG A 98 -26.34 -0.65 24.16
C ARG A 98 -27.54 0.27 24.38
N MET A 99 -28.12 0.24 25.58
CA MET A 99 -29.25 1.10 25.94
C MET A 99 -28.89 2.60 25.93
N LEU A 100 -27.61 2.93 26.17
CA LEU A 100 -27.09 4.30 26.09
C LEU A 100 -26.56 4.70 24.71
N GLY A 101 -26.73 3.85 23.68
CA GLY A 101 -26.28 4.13 22.31
C GLY A 101 -24.75 4.19 22.12
N ARG A 102 -23.96 3.71 23.09
CA ARG A 102 -22.50 3.74 23.04
C ARG A 102 -21.96 2.55 22.24
N LYS A 103 -21.10 2.82 21.25
CA LYS A 103 -20.30 1.80 20.55
C LYS A 103 -19.07 1.42 21.42
N ALA A 104 -18.60 0.19 21.30
CA ALA A 104 -17.37 -0.23 21.97
C ALA A 104 -16.13 0.27 21.22
N GLU A 105 -15.37 1.13 21.89
CA GLU A 105 -14.07 1.62 21.43
C GLU A 105 -12.95 0.58 21.67
N PRO A 106 -11.83 0.65 20.93
CA PRO A 106 -10.65 -0.16 21.21
C PRO A 106 -10.07 0.11 22.61
N SER A 107 -9.61 -0.93 23.29
CA SER A 107 -8.87 -0.84 24.55
C SER A 107 -7.48 -0.23 24.37
N PRO A 108 -6.85 0.30 25.44
CA PRO A 108 -5.48 0.80 25.38
C PRO A 108 -4.47 -0.19 24.81
N ALA A 109 -4.60 -1.49 25.13
CA ALA A 109 -3.72 -2.54 24.64
C ALA A 109 -3.90 -2.82 23.13
N GLU A 110 -5.14 -2.73 22.62
CA GLU A 110 -5.42 -2.81 21.18
C GLU A 110 -4.81 -1.61 20.44
N LEU A 111 -4.94 -0.40 21.00
CA LEU A 111 -4.34 0.82 20.43
C LEU A 111 -2.81 0.75 20.41
N GLU A 112 -2.19 0.22 21.46
CA GLU A 112 -0.74 0.00 21.50
C GLU A 112 -0.28 -1.03 20.46
N SER A 113 -1.04 -2.11 20.29
CA SER A 113 -0.77 -3.13 19.27
C SER A 113 -0.91 -2.56 17.85
N ALA A 114 -1.96 -1.76 17.59
CA ALA A 114 -2.13 -1.06 16.33
C ALA A 114 -0.95 -0.11 16.04
N ARG A 115 -0.43 0.61 17.05
CA ARG A 115 0.77 1.46 16.91
C ARG A 115 2.02 0.65 16.54
N ARG A 116 2.23 -0.53 17.13
CA ARG A 116 3.36 -1.41 16.77
C ARG A 116 3.24 -1.92 15.33
N LEU A 117 2.06 -2.38 14.95
CA LEU A 117 1.79 -2.83 13.58
C LEU A 117 1.97 -1.69 12.57
N PHE A 118 1.64 -0.46 12.96
CA PHE A 118 1.88 0.70 12.10
C PHE A 118 3.36 0.94 11.81
N THR A 119 4.25 0.70 12.78
CA THR A 119 5.70 0.72 12.53
C THR A 119 6.08 -0.32 11.48
N VAL A 120 5.55 -1.54 11.58
CA VAL A 120 5.76 -2.61 10.58
C VAL A 120 5.25 -2.18 9.20
N LEU A 121 4.04 -1.63 9.12
CA LEU A 121 3.44 -1.14 7.89
C LEU A 121 4.32 -0.08 7.21
N ASN A 122 4.85 0.89 7.98
CA ASN A 122 5.75 1.91 7.45
C ASN A 122 7.09 1.31 6.99
N THR A 123 7.62 0.32 7.71
CA THR A 123 8.83 -0.39 7.29
C THR A 123 8.63 -1.09 5.94
N GLU A 124 7.52 -1.82 5.75
CA GLU A 124 7.22 -2.44 4.46
C GLU A 124 6.97 -1.39 3.37
N SER A 125 6.33 -0.27 3.70
CA SER A 125 6.15 0.84 2.77
C SER A 125 7.48 1.43 2.29
N HIS A 126 8.48 1.57 3.17
CA HIS A 126 9.80 2.06 2.78
C HIS A 126 10.50 1.09 1.84
N LYS A 127 10.46 -0.22 2.11
CA LYS A 127 11.04 -1.23 1.20
C LYS A 127 10.44 -1.15 -0.21
N ILE A 128 9.11 -0.97 -0.32
CA ILE A 128 8.44 -0.78 -1.61
C ILE A 128 8.99 0.47 -2.31
N MET A 129 9.13 1.59 -1.60
CA MET A 129 9.64 2.83 -2.19
C MET A 129 11.09 2.70 -2.65
N ASP A 130 11.96 2.03 -1.87
CA ASP A 130 13.36 1.79 -2.22
C ASP A 130 13.46 0.93 -3.50
N LEU A 131 12.69 -0.15 -3.59
CA LEU A 131 12.62 -1.01 -4.79
C LEU A 131 12.08 -0.26 -6.02
N LEU A 132 11.11 0.64 -5.83
CA LEU A 132 10.58 1.48 -6.91
C LEU A 132 11.55 2.60 -7.33
N GLU A 133 12.50 2.98 -6.48
CA GLU A 133 13.61 3.88 -6.83
C GLU A 133 14.68 3.12 -7.62
N GLU A 134 15.09 1.94 -7.14
CA GLU A 134 16.02 1.07 -7.85
C GLU A 134 15.50 0.67 -9.24
N LEU A 135 14.21 0.32 -9.35
CA LEU A 135 13.57 0.01 -10.62
C LEU A 135 13.54 1.23 -11.56
N GLU A 136 13.36 2.43 -11.03
CA GLU A 136 13.36 3.66 -11.83
C GLU A 136 14.77 3.93 -12.38
N ASP A 137 15.80 3.82 -11.55
CA ASP A 137 17.20 3.97 -11.93
C ASP A 137 17.64 2.92 -12.96
N LEU A 138 17.16 1.68 -12.79
CA LEU A 138 17.35 0.60 -13.76
C LEU A 138 16.79 1.02 -15.13
N ILE A 139 15.54 1.48 -15.20
CA ILE A 139 14.92 1.91 -16.47
C ILE A 139 15.68 3.09 -17.04
N ILE A 140 16.02 4.10 -16.25
CA ILE A 140 16.77 5.29 -16.70
C ILE A 140 18.11 4.89 -17.32
N SER A 141 18.83 3.94 -16.74
CA SER A 141 20.14 3.51 -17.21
C SER A 141 20.12 2.53 -18.40
N MET A 142 18.96 1.98 -18.78
CA MET A 142 18.86 1.10 -19.96
C MET A 142 19.21 1.83 -21.26
N ASP A 143 20.00 1.18 -22.11
CA ASP A 143 20.14 1.54 -23.52
C ASP A 143 18.86 1.21 -24.33
N ASP A 144 18.82 1.66 -25.58
CA ASP A 144 17.64 1.50 -26.43
C ASP A 144 17.37 0.03 -26.78
N ASP A 145 18.41 -0.80 -26.93
CA ASP A 145 18.27 -2.23 -27.28
C ASP A 145 17.64 -3.00 -26.13
N ARG A 146 18.18 -2.85 -24.92
CA ARG A 146 17.62 -3.47 -23.71
C ARG A 146 16.22 -2.97 -23.38
N PHE A 147 15.91 -1.71 -23.70
CA PHE A 147 14.56 -1.18 -23.53
C PHE A 147 13.58 -1.77 -24.56
N ASN A 148 14.03 -2.07 -25.77
CA ASN A 148 13.20 -2.72 -26.79
C ASN A 148 12.77 -4.12 -26.37
N ASP A 149 13.64 -4.88 -25.70
CA ASP A 149 13.35 -6.25 -25.24
C ASP A 149 12.21 -6.35 -24.19
N LEU A 150 11.68 -5.21 -23.73
CA LEU A 150 10.52 -5.15 -22.85
C LEU A 150 9.18 -5.36 -23.56
N PHE A 151 9.14 -5.21 -24.90
CA PHE A 151 7.92 -5.18 -25.71
C PHE A 151 8.06 -6.02 -26.98
#